data_AF-A0A2C6L2B2-F1
#
_entry.id   AF-A0A2C6L2B2-F1
#
_cell.length_a   1.000
_cell.length_b   1.000
_cell.length_c   1.000
_cell.angle_alpha   90.00
_cell.angle_beta   90.00
_cell.angle_gamma   90.00
#
_symmetry.space_group_name_H-M   'P 1'
#
loop_
_entity.id
_entity.type
_entity.pdbx_description
1 polymer ?
#
loop_
_entity_poly.entity_id
_entity_poly.type
_entity_poly.pdbx_seq_one_letter_code
_entity_poly.pdbx_strand_id
1 'polypeptide(L)'
;MSRYVKVYKKVMALQKRKTPLPWHPTFLEFTKEPSIPFPLREKLQPAPIDLSYYLNMEVGDLVEVLHGPDSGRQGVVLSINKKKNTVIVDGCNMKKSFWNPRFGPSIVTQEMPIHITNVALLDPVVKRPTRVKRRFMMSGECVRISKLSGSAMPEPVAPTALKQPNLYQEYLRKKALGPPLKEEYAQRDTLNLRILERLARHINWAQGVSLPTVANPIIKQPEPMEVK
;
A
#
# COMPACT_ATOMS: atom_id res chain seq x y z
N MET A 1 -0.14 41.31 16.08
CA MET A 1 -1.30 41.72 16.92
C MET A 1 -1.01 41.43 18.38
N SER A 2 -1.08 42.48 19.23
CA SER A 2 -0.95 42.39 20.69
C SER A 2 -1.92 41.36 21.30
N ARG A 3 -1.55 40.79 22.44
CA ARG A 3 -2.38 39.86 23.24
C ARG A 3 -3.75 40.48 23.54
N TYR A 4 -3.77 41.78 23.81
CA TYR A 4 -4.98 42.58 24.02
C TYR A 4 -5.91 42.57 22.80
N VAL A 5 -5.37 42.78 21.60
CA VAL A 5 -6.13 42.81 20.35
C VAL A 5 -6.74 41.45 20.02
N LYS A 6 -6.05 40.35 20.37
CA LYS A 6 -6.58 38.99 20.18
C LYS A 6 -7.74 38.69 21.14
N VAL A 7 -7.62 39.09 22.40
CA VAL A 7 -8.69 38.95 23.40
C VAL A 7 -9.89 39.80 22.98
N TYR A 8 -9.67 41.05 22.61
CA TYR A 8 -10.71 41.96 22.13
C TYR A 8 -11.47 41.40 20.92
N LYS A 9 -10.75 40.91 19.90
CA LYS A 9 -11.39 40.29 18.73
C LYS A 9 -12.17 39.01 19.08
N LYS A 10 -11.70 38.23 20.05
CA LYS A 10 -12.40 37.02 20.52
C LYS A 10 -13.68 37.36 21.29
N VAL A 11 -13.66 38.40 22.13
CA VAL A 11 -14.84 38.96 22.81
C VAL A 11 -15.86 39.48 21.79
N MET A 12 -15.41 40.28 20.83
CA MET A 12 -16.28 40.82 19.77
C MET A 12 -16.88 39.73 18.86
N ALA A 13 -16.16 38.62 18.65
CA ALA A 13 -16.66 37.47 17.89
C ALA A 13 -17.67 36.63 18.69
N LEU A 14 -17.49 36.51 20.01
CA LEU A 14 -18.47 35.88 20.91
C LEU A 14 -19.78 36.70 20.98
N GLN A 15 -19.65 38.03 20.98
CA GLN A 15 -20.78 38.96 21.00
C GLN A 15 -21.63 38.93 19.70
N LYS A 16 -21.06 38.44 18.59
CA LYS A 16 -21.75 38.27 17.29
C LYS A 16 -22.46 36.92 17.11
N ARG A 17 -22.50 36.05 18.13
CA ARG A 17 -23.25 34.79 18.06
C ARG A 17 -24.76 35.07 17.96
N LYS A 18 -25.43 34.46 16.97
CA LYS A 18 -26.88 34.57 16.75
C LYS A 18 -27.74 33.81 17.77
N THR A 19 -27.13 32.98 18.62
CA THR A 19 -27.83 32.28 19.71
C THR A 19 -27.48 32.95 21.04
N PRO A 20 -28.44 33.62 21.72
CA PRO A 20 -28.19 34.13 23.06
C PRO A 20 -27.92 32.93 23.99
N LEU A 21 -26.90 33.05 24.85
CA LEU A 21 -26.76 32.13 25.99
C LEU A 21 -28.03 32.28 26.85
N PRO A 22 -28.58 31.20 27.43
CA PRO A 22 -29.67 31.32 28.38
C PRO A 22 -29.25 32.27 29.50
N TRP A 23 -30.18 33.10 29.99
CA TRP A 23 -29.95 34.35 30.74
C TRP A 23 -29.30 34.20 32.13
N HIS A 24 -28.71 33.04 32.42
CA HIS A 24 -27.74 32.80 33.49
C HIS A 24 -26.77 31.69 33.03
N PRO A 25 -25.46 31.94 32.87
CA PRO A 25 -24.51 30.84 32.69
C PRO A 25 -24.51 30.03 33.98
N THR A 26 -25.07 28.82 33.94
CA THR A 26 -24.99 27.93 35.10
C THR A 26 -23.53 27.50 35.25
N PHE A 27 -23.02 27.43 36.48
CA PHE A 27 -21.65 27.01 36.81
C PHE A 27 -21.24 25.70 36.11
N LEU A 28 -22.21 24.82 35.82
CA LEU A 28 -22.02 23.59 35.05
C LEU A 28 -21.51 23.82 33.62
N GLU A 29 -21.86 24.91 32.93
CA GLU A 29 -21.40 25.17 31.57
C GLU A 29 -19.91 25.54 31.50
N PHE A 30 -19.38 26.19 32.54
CA PHE A 30 -17.94 26.45 32.68
C PHE A 30 -17.13 25.15 32.82
N THR A 31 -17.72 24.08 33.36
CA THR A 31 -17.05 22.77 33.49
C THR A 31 -17.06 21.95 32.21
N LYS A 32 -17.94 22.29 31.25
CA LYS A 32 -17.99 21.64 29.92
C LYS A 32 -16.91 22.16 28.98
N GLU A 33 -16.38 23.35 29.24
CA GLU A 33 -15.16 23.79 28.56
C GLU A 33 -13.96 23.07 29.20
N PRO A 34 -13.12 22.35 28.43
CA PRO A 34 -11.89 21.83 29.00
C PRO A 34 -11.09 23.01 29.54
N SER A 35 -10.63 22.93 30.80
CA SER A 35 -9.83 23.97 31.46
C SER A 35 -8.58 24.36 30.64
N ILE A 36 -8.16 23.48 29.75
CA ILE A 36 -7.12 23.66 28.75
C ILE A 36 -7.83 23.68 27.38
N PRO A 37 -7.83 24.80 26.63
CA PRO A 37 -8.36 24.78 25.26
C PRO A 37 -7.64 23.68 24.45
N PHE A 38 -8.33 23.02 23.52
CA PHE A 38 -7.72 22.11 22.54
C PHE A 38 -6.35 22.66 22.15
N PRO A 39 -5.27 21.86 22.20
CA PRO A 39 -3.93 22.38 22.01
C PRO A 39 -3.94 23.22 20.74
N LEU A 40 -3.76 24.53 20.90
CA LEU A 40 -3.28 25.36 19.82
C LEU A 40 -1.98 24.67 19.45
N ARG A 41 -1.99 23.85 18.38
CA ARG A 41 -0.77 23.26 17.81
C ARG A 41 0.29 24.33 17.96
N GLU A 42 1.25 24.13 18.86
CA GLU A 42 2.15 25.21 19.22
C GLU A 42 2.71 25.64 17.88
N LYS A 43 2.55 26.93 17.53
CA LYS A 43 2.67 27.38 16.13
C LYS A 43 4.05 27.11 15.52
N LEU A 44 4.98 26.59 16.34
CA LEU A 44 6.38 26.35 16.09
C LEU A 44 6.78 24.87 16.25
N GLN A 45 5.85 23.91 16.34
CA GLN A 45 6.25 22.49 16.33
C GLN A 45 6.88 22.13 14.98
N PRO A 46 8.11 21.58 14.97
CA PRO A 46 8.76 21.17 13.74
C PRO A 46 7.94 20.05 13.08
N ALA A 47 8.01 19.99 11.75
CA ALA A 47 7.42 18.87 11.03
C ALA A 47 8.11 17.56 11.46
N PRO A 48 7.36 16.44 11.57
CA PRO A 48 7.97 15.14 11.83
C PRO A 48 8.93 14.79 10.70
N ILE A 49 10.12 14.34 11.08
CA ILE A 49 11.19 13.95 10.17
C ILE A 49 10.91 12.52 9.70
N ASP A 50 11.02 12.25 8.40
CA ASP A 50 10.93 10.90 7.85
C ASP A 50 12.26 10.15 8.05
N LEU A 51 12.37 9.38 9.13
CA LEU A 51 13.61 8.67 9.48
C LEU A 51 13.99 7.60 8.45
N SER A 52 13.02 7.07 7.69
CA SER A 52 13.31 6.06 6.66
C SER A 52 14.21 6.61 5.55
N TYR A 53 13.97 7.87 5.17
CA TYR A 53 14.78 8.58 4.19
C TYR A 53 16.21 8.82 4.68
N TYR A 54 16.39 9.31 5.92
CA TYR A 54 17.72 9.61 6.47
C TYR A 54 18.56 8.35 6.73
N LEU A 55 17.91 7.24 7.08
CA LEU A 55 18.58 5.96 7.34
C LEU A 55 18.68 5.07 6.09
N ASN A 56 18.23 5.56 4.93
CA ASN A 56 18.28 4.86 3.64
C ASN A 56 17.58 3.48 3.63
N MET A 57 16.50 3.36 4.41
CA MET A 57 15.69 2.14 4.50
C MET A 57 14.50 2.19 3.55
N GLU A 58 14.29 1.09 2.84
CA GLU A 58 13.21 0.91 1.87
C GLU A 58 12.40 -0.36 2.21
N VAL A 59 11.18 -0.46 1.65
CA VAL A 59 10.33 -1.64 1.84
C VAL A 59 10.92 -2.78 1.02
N GLY A 60 11.12 -3.94 1.64
CA GLY A 60 11.78 -5.09 1.01
C GLY A 60 13.24 -5.28 1.38
N ASP A 61 13.81 -4.41 2.22
CA ASP A 61 15.16 -4.58 2.73
C ASP A 61 15.22 -5.67 3.82
N LEU A 62 16.37 -6.35 3.89
CA LEU A 62 16.70 -7.25 4.99
C LEU A 62 17.28 -6.46 6.17
N VAL A 63 16.65 -6.61 7.33
CA VAL A 63 16.99 -5.87 8.54
C VAL A 63 17.14 -6.78 9.74
N GLU A 64 17.88 -6.29 10.74
CA GLU A 64 18.02 -6.90 12.06
C GLU A 64 17.47 -5.96 13.14
N VAL A 65 16.77 -6.53 14.11
CA VAL A 65 16.27 -5.78 15.28
C VAL A 65 17.41 -5.60 16.28
N LEU A 66 17.78 -4.34 16.56
CA LEU A 66 18.80 -4.00 17.55
C LEU A 66 18.27 -4.10 18.98
N HIS A 67 17.09 -3.51 19.22
CA HIS A 67 16.55 -3.33 20.57
C HIS A 67 15.07 -3.72 20.62
N GLY A 68 14.68 -4.44 21.68
CA GLY A 68 13.30 -4.88 21.89
C GLY A 68 13.23 -6.36 22.29
N PRO A 69 12.01 -6.93 22.34
CA PRO A 69 11.81 -8.34 22.72
C PRO A 69 12.46 -9.32 21.72
N ASP A 70 12.57 -8.90 20.46
CA ASP A 70 13.07 -9.71 19.36
C ASP A 70 14.48 -9.29 18.91
N SER A 71 15.31 -8.80 19.82
CA SER A 71 16.69 -8.38 19.52
C SER A 71 17.50 -9.53 18.88
N GLY A 72 18.24 -9.21 17.82
CA GLY A 72 19.03 -10.16 17.04
C GLY A 72 18.24 -10.96 16.00
N ARG A 73 16.90 -10.86 15.97
CA ARG A 73 16.10 -11.46 14.89
C ARG A 73 16.24 -10.65 13.61
N GLN A 74 16.35 -11.37 12.49
CA GLN A 74 16.44 -10.83 11.15
C GLN A 74 15.12 -11.05 10.41
N GLY A 75 14.72 -10.09 9.59
CA GLY A 75 13.48 -10.17 8.82
C GLY A 75 13.44 -9.15 7.71
N VAL A 76 12.49 -9.32 6.78
CA VAL A 76 12.29 -8.39 5.67
C VAL A 76 11.32 -7.30 6.09
N VAL A 77 11.57 -6.06 5.64
CA VAL A 77 10.65 -4.95 5.87
C VAL A 77 9.39 -5.10 5.02
N LEU A 78 8.24 -5.31 5.65
CA LEU A 78 6.94 -5.44 4.97
C LEU A 78 6.31 -4.08 4.67
N SER A 79 6.38 -3.14 5.60
CA SER A 79 5.87 -1.79 5.41
C SER A 79 6.53 -0.77 6.33
N ILE A 80 6.55 0.49 5.89
CA ILE A 80 7.10 1.62 6.63
C ILE A 80 6.03 2.69 6.79
N ASN A 81 5.74 3.07 8.03
CA ASN A 81 4.88 4.20 8.35
C ASN A 81 5.73 5.44 8.64
N LYS A 82 5.90 6.28 7.60
CA LYS A 82 6.70 7.51 7.61
C LYS A 82 6.23 8.56 8.63
N LYS A 83 4.91 8.63 8.91
CA LYS A 83 4.36 9.63 9.85
C LYS A 83 4.72 9.32 11.30
N LYS A 84 4.78 8.03 11.64
CA LYS A 84 5.07 7.54 12.99
C LYS A 84 6.50 7.02 13.14
N ASN A 85 7.29 7.01 12.07
CA ASN A 85 8.62 6.42 12.01
C ASN A 85 8.66 4.97 12.54
N THR A 86 7.71 4.16 12.10
CA THR A 86 7.60 2.75 12.48
C THR A 86 7.68 1.84 11.26
N VAL A 87 8.17 0.63 11.47
CA VAL A 87 8.38 -0.40 10.46
C VAL A 87 7.72 -1.69 10.92
N ILE A 88 7.07 -2.40 10.02
CA ILE A 88 6.62 -3.77 10.25
C ILE A 88 7.64 -4.70 9.58
N VAL A 89 8.24 -5.58 10.38
CA VAL A 89 9.26 -6.53 9.96
C VAL A 89 8.67 -7.94 10.05
N ASP A 90 8.92 -8.75 9.03
CA ASP A 90 8.45 -10.13 8.96
C ASP A 90 8.91 -10.96 10.16
N GLY A 91 7.99 -11.71 10.77
CA GLY A 91 8.26 -12.59 11.91
C GLY A 91 8.71 -11.89 13.21
N CYS A 92 8.69 -10.56 13.28
CA CYS A 92 9.18 -9.79 14.42
C CYS A 92 8.06 -9.03 15.13
N ASN A 93 8.21 -8.85 16.45
CA ASN A 93 7.27 -8.19 17.35
C ASN A 93 5.85 -8.75 17.23
N MET A 94 5.73 -10.09 17.19
CA MET A 94 4.45 -10.76 17.01
C MET A 94 3.57 -10.62 18.25
N LYS A 95 2.30 -10.23 18.06
CA LYS A 95 1.30 -10.19 19.14
C LYS A 95 0.07 -10.98 18.75
N LYS A 96 -0.54 -11.62 19.75
CA LYS A 96 -1.84 -12.29 19.61
C LYS A 96 -2.94 -11.25 19.74
N SER A 97 -3.77 -11.14 18.71
CA SER A 97 -4.96 -10.29 18.69
C SER A 97 -6.20 -11.16 18.59
N PHE A 98 -7.23 -10.83 19.37
CA PHE A 98 -8.53 -11.48 19.29
C PHE A 98 -9.38 -10.75 18.25
N TRP A 99 -9.87 -11.48 17.25
CA TRP A 99 -10.78 -10.94 16.24
C TRP A 99 -12.15 -11.60 16.40
N ASN A 100 -13.23 -10.82 16.28
CA ASN A 100 -14.58 -11.39 16.35
C ASN A 100 -14.80 -12.33 15.15
N PRO A 101 -14.92 -13.65 15.37
CA PRO A 101 -14.91 -14.61 14.27
C PRO A 101 -16.30 -14.67 13.64
N ARG A 102 -16.53 -13.89 12.57
CA ARG A 102 -17.66 -14.18 11.68
C ARG A 102 -17.31 -15.33 10.71
N PHE A 103 -16.05 -15.44 10.29
CA PHE A 103 -15.60 -16.40 9.25
C PHE A 103 -14.13 -16.86 9.42
N GLY A 104 -13.59 -17.00 10.64
CA GLY A 104 -12.18 -17.36 10.80
C GLY A 104 -11.75 -17.67 12.25
N PRO A 105 -10.46 -18.01 12.47
CA PRO A 105 -9.93 -18.27 13.80
C PRO A 105 -10.08 -17.04 14.71
N SER A 106 -10.42 -17.27 15.99
CA SER A 106 -10.67 -16.21 16.97
C SER A 106 -9.39 -15.50 17.44
N ILE A 107 -8.24 -16.15 17.32
CA ILE A 107 -6.93 -15.63 17.71
C ILE A 107 -6.03 -15.58 16.48
N VAL A 108 -5.57 -14.38 16.13
CA VAL A 108 -4.65 -14.15 15.02
C VAL A 108 -3.34 -13.60 15.57
N THR A 109 -2.22 -14.21 15.21
CA THR A 109 -0.88 -13.66 15.44
C THR A 109 -0.55 -12.69 14.32
N GLN A 110 -0.23 -11.44 14.68
CA GLN A 110 0.10 -10.38 13.72
C GLN A 110 1.41 -9.70 14.13
N GLU A 111 2.20 -9.31 13.14
CA GLU A 111 3.40 -8.50 13.32
C GLU A 111 3.01 -7.09 13.76
N MET A 112 3.75 -6.53 14.72
CA MET A 112 3.47 -5.20 15.26
C MET A 112 4.60 -4.23 14.92
N PRO A 113 4.28 -2.93 14.79
CA PRO A 113 5.26 -1.92 14.40
C PRO A 113 6.41 -1.80 15.41
N ILE A 114 7.63 -1.70 14.88
CA ILE A 114 8.87 -1.41 15.60
C ILE A 114 9.33 -0.01 15.18
N HIS A 115 9.87 0.78 16.11
CA HIS A 115 10.40 2.11 15.76
C HIS A 115 11.69 1.97 14.92
N ILE A 116 11.85 2.81 13.90
CA ILE A 116 12.96 2.71 12.92
C ILE A 116 14.35 2.70 13.60
N THR A 117 14.53 3.44 14.70
CA THR A 117 15.81 3.51 15.43
C THR A 117 16.25 2.18 16.04
N ASN A 118 15.33 1.24 16.23
CA ASN A 118 15.60 -0.05 16.86
C ASN A 118 15.86 -1.14 15.82
N VAL A 119 15.99 -0.76 14.55
CA VAL A 119 16.20 -1.66 13.42
C VAL A 119 17.42 -1.16 12.64
N ALA A 120 18.21 -2.07 12.08
CA ALA A 120 19.36 -1.73 11.23
C ALA A 120 19.36 -2.61 9.97
N LEU A 121 19.90 -2.06 8.87
CA LEU A 121 20.10 -2.80 7.63
C LEU A 121 21.21 -3.85 7.80
N LEU A 122 20.99 -5.03 7.26
CA LEU A 122 21.97 -6.10 7.31
C LEU A 122 22.97 -5.98 6.16
N ASP A 123 24.26 -6.07 6.45
CA ASP A 123 25.28 -6.12 5.41
C ASP A 123 25.23 -7.44 4.63
N PRO A 124 25.24 -7.42 3.28
CA PRO A 124 25.15 -8.65 2.48
C PRO A 124 26.37 -9.58 2.66
N VAL A 125 27.54 -9.03 2.98
CA VAL A 125 28.79 -9.80 3.10
C VAL A 125 29.00 -10.28 4.53
N VAL A 126 29.03 -9.36 5.49
CA VAL A 126 29.36 -9.66 6.89
C VAL A 126 28.14 -10.16 7.68
N LYS A 127 26.92 -9.95 7.18
CA LYS A 127 25.66 -10.34 7.84
C LYS A 127 25.53 -9.81 9.26
N ARG A 128 26.00 -8.57 9.46
CA ARG A 128 25.88 -7.82 10.71
C ARG A 128 25.10 -6.52 10.46
N PRO A 129 24.50 -5.93 11.49
CA PRO A 129 23.80 -4.65 11.35
C PRO A 129 24.76 -3.53 11.00
N THR A 130 24.42 -2.71 10.02
CA THR A 130 25.28 -1.63 9.51
C THR A 130 24.56 -0.33 9.22
N ARG A 131 25.35 0.75 9.16
CA ARG A 131 24.91 2.04 8.65
C ARG A 131 25.13 2.08 7.13
N VAL A 132 24.14 2.60 6.42
CA VAL A 132 24.16 2.71 4.95
C VAL A 132 24.26 4.17 4.53
N LYS A 133 25.07 4.44 3.51
CA LYS A 133 25.22 5.76 2.89
C LYS A 133 25.06 5.64 1.38
N ARG A 134 24.37 6.60 0.75
CA ARG A 134 24.31 6.71 -0.70
C ARG A 134 25.60 7.29 -1.27
N ARG A 135 26.12 6.70 -2.36
CA ARG A 135 27.25 7.23 -3.15
C ARG A 135 26.97 7.05 -4.64
N PHE A 136 27.57 7.90 -5.46
CA PHE A 136 27.56 7.75 -6.91
C PHE A 136 28.74 6.86 -7.34
N MET A 137 28.45 5.88 -8.20
CA MET A 137 29.49 5.08 -8.87
C MET A 137 30.10 5.86 -10.05
N MET A 138 31.16 5.31 -10.64
CA MET A 138 31.76 5.88 -11.85
C MET A 138 30.80 5.87 -13.05
N SER A 139 29.82 4.95 -13.05
CA SER A 139 28.72 4.92 -14.02
C SER A 139 27.73 6.09 -13.88
N GLY A 140 27.77 6.83 -12.76
CA GLY A 140 26.80 7.88 -12.41
C GLY A 140 25.58 7.37 -11.64
N GLU A 141 25.49 6.08 -11.37
CA GLU A 141 24.36 5.48 -10.63
C GLU A 141 24.49 5.73 -9.12
N CYS A 142 23.38 6.12 -8.48
CA CYS A 142 23.32 6.34 -7.04
C CYS A 142 22.99 5.04 -6.31
N VAL A 143 23.97 4.48 -5.62
CA VAL A 143 23.83 3.20 -4.93
C VAL A 143 24.02 3.35 -3.43
N ARG A 144 23.26 2.54 -2.68
CA ARG A 144 23.36 2.41 -1.23
C ARG A 144 24.56 1.54 -0.91
N ILE A 145 25.49 2.05 -0.10
CA ILE A 145 26.73 1.36 0.28
C ILE A 145 26.77 1.15 1.79
N SER A 146 27.10 -0.07 2.22
CA SER A 146 27.29 -0.36 3.63
C SER A 146 28.61 0.25 4.14
N LYS A 147 28.60 0.78 5.36
CA LYS A 147 29.82 1.35 5.96
C LYS A 147 30.81 0.28 6.44
N LEU A 148 30.34 -0.95 6.68
CA LEU A 148 31.14 -2.01 7.28
C LEU A 148 32.02 -2.72 6.24
N SER A 149 31.42 -3.24 5.17
CA SER A 149 32.14 -3.94 4.10
C SER A 149 32.48 -3.02 2.92
N GLY A 150 31.80 -1.88 2.79
CA GLY A 150 31.91 -1.03 1.61
C GLY A 150 31.19 -1.59 0.39
N SER A 151 30.46 -2.70 0.54
CA SER A 151 29.70 -3.33 -0.54
C SER A 151 28.41 -2.55 -0.86
N ALA A 152 27.99 -2.65 -2.11
CA ALA A 152 26.67 -2.17 -2.53
C ALA A 152 25.58 -3.02 -1.87
N MET A 153 24.55 -2.35 -1.36
CA MET A 153 23.35 -3.01 -0.85
C MET A 153 22.55 -3.59 -2.02
N PRO A 154 21.93 -4.77 -1.84
CA PRO A 154 21.04 -5.32 -2.85
C PRO A 154 19.82 -4.42 -3.07
N GLU A 155 19.20 -4.57 -4.23
CA GLU A 155 17.90 -3.95 -4.50
C GLU A 155 16.83 -4.52 -3.54
N PRO A 156 15.95 -3.68 -3.01
CA PRO A 156 14.91 -4.12 -2.09
C PRO A 156 13.91 -5.05 -2.79
N VAL A 157 13.47 -6.08 -2.09
CA VAL A 157 12.48 -7.02 -2.64
C VAL A 157 11.12 -6.34 -2.76
N ALA A 158 10.50 -6.39 -3.94
CA ALA A 158 9.16 -5.81 -4.12
C ALA A 158 8.15 -6.46 -3.14
N PRO A 159 7.32 -5.68 -2.41
CA PRO A 159 6.36 -6.23 -1.45
C PRO A 159 5.32 -7.14 -2.12
N THR A 160 5.06 -6.95 -3.41
CA THR A 160 4.20 -7.83 -4.21
C THR A 160 4.79 -9.23 -4.37
N ALA A 161 6.12 -9.35 -4.47
CA ALA A 161 6.81 -10.62 -4.60
C ALA A 161 6.74 -11.44 -3.29
N LEU A 162 6.76 -10.78 -2.13
CA LEU A 162 6.61 -11.43 -0.81
C LEU A 162 5.17 -11.94 -0.57
N LYS A 163 4.16 -11.32 -1.19
CA LYS A 163 2.74 -11.72 -1.06
C LYS A 163 2.37 -12.97 -1.86
N GLN A 164 3.28 -13.54 -2.66
CA GLN A 164 3.03 -14.78 -3.40
C GLN A 164 3.90 -15.90 -2.81
N PRO A 165 3.33 -17.11 -2.57
CA PRO A 165 2.79 -17.92 -3.68
C PRO A 165 1.53 -18.74 -3.31
N ASN A 166 0.38 -18.41 -3.88
CA ASN A 166 -0.70 -19.39 -4.00
C ASN A 166 -0.61 -20.06 -5.36
N LEU A 167 0.18 -21.13 -5.46
CA LEU A 167 0.31 -21.93 -6.68
C LEU A 167 -1.07 -22.32 -7.24
N TYR A 168 -2.05 -22.57 -6.34
CA TYR A 168 -3.43 -22.88 -6.68
C TYR A 168 -4.23 -21.68 -7.21
N GLN A 169 -4.07 -20.48 -6.63
CA GLN A 169 -4.75 -19.28 -7.14
C GLN A 169 -4.15 -18.82 -8.47
N GLU A 170 -2.83 -18.93 -8.61
CA GLU A 170 -2.15 -18.76 -9.90
C GLU A 170 -2.64 -19.80 -10.92
N TYR A 171 -2.78 -21.07 -10.52
CA TYR A 171 -3.32 -22.12 -11.36
C TYR A 171 -4.76 -21.80 -11.82
N LEU A 172 -5.64 -21.41 -10.90
CA LEU A 172 -7.01 -21.00 -11.24
C LEU A 172 -7.02 -19.78 -12.16
N ARG A 173 -6.15 -18.79 -11.91
CA ARG A 173 -5.99 -17.61 -12.77
C ARG A 173 -5.50 -17.99 -14.17
N LYS A 174 -4.48 -18.84 -14.29
CA LYS A 174 -3.95 -19.34 -15.57
C LYS A 174 -4.98 -20.20 -16.30
N LYS A 175 -5.71 -21.04 -15.58
CA LYS A 175 -6.84 -21.83 -16.10
C LYS A 175 -7.95 -20.92 -16.64
N ALA A 176 -8.27 -19.84 -15.93
CA ALA A 176 -9.26 -18.84 -16.36
C ALA A 176 -8.78 -18.00 -17.55
N LEU A 177 -7.48 -17.65 -17.62
CA LEU A 177 -6.88 -16.96 -18.76
C LEU A 177 -6.79 -17.86 -20.00
N GLY A 178 -6.85 -19.18 -19.82
CA GLY A 178 -6.62 -20.14 -20.90
C GLY A 178 -5.13 -20.23 -21.29
N PRO A 179 -4.77 -21.12 -22.25
CA PRO A 179 -3.45 -21.06 -22.86
C PRO A 179 -3.23 -19.67 -23.46
N PRO A 180 -2.01 -19.11 -23.40
CA PRO A 180 -1.74 -17.83 -24.04
C PRO A 180 -2.14 -17.92 -25.52
N LEU A 181 -3.08 -17.08 -25.94
CA LEU A 181 -3.37 -16.93 -27.36
C LEU A 181 -2.04 -16.57 -28.02
N LYS A 182 -1.51 -17.43 -28.90
CA LYS A 182 -0.38 -17.06 -29.76
C LYS A 182 -0.72 -15.71 -30.40
N GLU A 183 0.26 -14.82 -30.49
CA GLU A 183 0.07 -13.48 -31.08
C GLU A 183 -0.52 -13.56 -32.50
N GLU A 184 -0.23 -14.66 -33.20
CA GLU A 184 -0.83 -15.07 -34.49
C GLU A 184 -2.38 -15.11 -34.45
N TYR A 185 -3.00 -15.50 -33.32
CA TYR A 185 -4.46 -15.55 -33.16
C TYR A 185 -5.10 -14.21 -32.78
N ALA A 186 -4.31 -13.23 -32.33
CA ALA A 186 -4.82 -11.89 -32.02
C ALA A 186 -4.95 -11.02 -33.28
N GLN A 187 -4.16 -11.32 -34.32
CA GLN A 187 -4.24 -10.64 -35.61
C GLN A 187 -5.36 -11.25 -36.47
N ARG A 188 -6.15 -10.37 -37.11
CA ARG A 188 -7.25 -10.80 -37.98
C ARG A 188 -6.66 -11.39 -39.26
N ASP A 189 -6.76 -12.70 -39.44
CA ASP A 189 -6.25 -13.36 -40.65
C ASP A 189 -7.18 -13.12 -41.85
N THR A 190 -6.95 -11.98 -42.52
CA THR A 190 -7.82 -11.48 -43.59
C THR A 190 -7.82 -12.39 -44.83
N LEU A 191 -6.73 -13.15 -45.06
CA LEU A 191 -6.61 -14.05 -46.20
C LEU A 191 -7.51 -15.26 -46.01
N ASN A 192 -7.41 -15.93 -44.87
CA ASN A 192 -8.22 -17.11 -44.56
C ASN A 192 -9.72 -16.78 -44.50
N LEU A 193 -10.08 -15.61 -43.94
CA LEU A 193 -11.47 -15.14 -43.92
C LEU A 193 -12.02 -14.90 -45.34
N ARG A 194 -11.24 -14.25 -46.23
CA ARG A 194 -11.63 -14.04 -47.64
C ARG A 194 -11.79 -15.34 -48.42
N ILE A 195 -10.94 -16.33 -48.16
CA ILE A 195 -11.04 -17.67 -48.77
C ILE A 195 -12.35 -18.34 -48.35
N LEU A 196 -12.68 -18.32 -47.05
CA LEU A 196 -13.93 -18.86 -46.53
C LEU A 196 -15.16 -18.14 -47.09
N GLU A 197 -15.16 -16.81 -47.18
CA GLU A 197 -16.23 -16.04 -47.80
C GLU A 197 -16.41 -16.38 -49.30
N ARG A 198 -15.30 -16.61 -50.00
CA ARG A 198 -15.32 -16.97 -51.42
C ARG A 198 -15.89 -18.39 -51.60
N LEU A 199 -15.47 -19.34 -50.76
CA LEU A 199 -16.01 -20.71 -50.74
C LEU A 199 -17.50 -20.73 -50.38
N ALA A 200 -17.91 -20.00 -49.35
CA ALA A 200 -19.31 -19.90 -48.94
C ALA A 200 -20.19 -19.31 -50.05
N ARG A 201 -19.71 -18.28 -50.77
CA ARG A 201 -20.40 -17.75 -51.95
C ARG A 201 -20.50 -18.77 -53.07
N HIS A 202 -19.46 -19.57 -53.30
CA HIS A 202 -19.46 -20.62 -54.31
C HIS A 202 -20.47 -21.73 -53.97
N ILE A 203 -20.52 -22.14 -52.69
CA ILE A 203 -21.48 -23.13 -52.18
C ILE A 203 -22.91 -22.59 -52.26
N ASN A 204 -23.16 -21.34 -51.85
CA ASN A 204 -24.49 -20.72 -51.90
C ASN A 204 -24.95 -20.46 -53.34
N TRP A 205 -24.05 -20.11 -54.27
CA TRP A 205 -24.37 -20.06 -55.69
C TRP A 205 -24.87 -21.42 -56.17
N ALA A 206 -24.19 -22.51 -55.78
CA ALA A 206 -24.59 -23.86 -56.16
C ALA A 206 -25.94 -24.30 -55.56
N GLN A 207 -26.40 -23.69 -54.46
CA GLN A 207 -27.61 -24.10 -53.73
C GLN A 207 -28.80 -23.12 -53.82
N GLY A 208 -28.61 -21.90 -54.35
CA GLY A 208 -29.70 -20.96 -54.65
C GLY A 208 -30.38 -20.30 -53.44
N VAL A 209 -29.74 -20.27 -52.25
CA VAL A 209 -30.32 -19.70 -51.01
C VAL A 209 -29.53 -18.46 -50.55
N SER A 210 -30.22 -17.43 -50.04
CA SER A 210 -29.60 -16.20 -49.51
C SER A 210 -29.02 -16.38 -48.10
N LEU A 211 -27.96 -15.63 -47.79
CA LEU A 211 -27.25 -15.69 -46.50
C LEU A 211 -28.14 -15.20 -45.33
N PRO A 212 -28.06 -15.82 -44.14
CA PRO A 212 -28.65 -15.22 -42.94
C PRO A 212 -27.87 -13.96 -42.56
N THR A 213 -28.59 -12.84 -42.42
CA THR A 213 -28.02 -11.56 -41.98
C THR A 213 -27.48 -11.69 -40.55
N VAL A 214 -26.31 -11.11 -40.30
CA VAL A 214 -25.61 -11.13 -39.00
C VAL A 214 -26.45 -10.42 -37.94
N ALA A 215 -27.31 -11.16 -37.24
CA ALA A 215 -27.72 -10.77 -35.90
C ALA A 215 -26.48 -10.92 -35.02
N ASN A 216 -25.93 -9.79 -34.55
CA ASN A 216 -24.82 -9.78 -33.60
C ASN A 216 -25.10 -10.77 -32.47
N PRO A 217 -24.19 -11.70 -32.14
CA PRO A 217 -24.40 -12.58 -31.01
C PRO A 217 -24.52 -11.72 -29.75
N ILE A 218 -25.63 -11.84 -29.03
CA ILE A 218 -25.79 -11.21 -27.72
C ILE A 218 -24.73 -11.83 -26.82
N ILE A 219 -23.67 -11.06 -26.53
CA ILE A 219 -22.69 -11.42 -25.50
C ILE A 219 -23.42 -11.33 -24.17
N LYS A 220 -23.83 -12.49 -23.62
CA LYS A 220 -24.33 -12.54 -22.24
C LYS A 220 -23.17 -12.14 -21.31
N GLN A 221 -23.31 -11.02 -20.61
CA GLN A 221 -22.37 -10.68 -19.54
C GLN A 221 -22.44 -11.77 -18.47
N PRO A 222 -21.30 -12.19 -17.88
CA PRO A 222 -21.32 -13.16 -16.79
C PRO A 222 -22.05 -12.57 -15.58
N GLU A 223 -22.97 -13.34 -15.01
CA GLU A 223 -23.72 -12.95 -13.82
C GLU A 223 -22.76 -12.74 -12.62
N PRO A 224 -22.99 -11.71 -11.79
CA PRO A 224 -22.17 -11.48 -10.61
C PRO A 224 -22.39 -12.64 -9.62
N MET A 225 -21.31 -13.36 -9.27
CA MET A 225 -21.40 -14.43 -8.28
C MET A 225 -21.70 -13.83 -6.90
N GLU A 226 -22.87 -14.15 -6.35
CA GLU A 226 -23.18 -13.92 -4.94
C GLU A 226 -22.22 -14.73 -4.06
N VAL A 227 -21.49 -14.01 -3.21
CA VAL A 227 -20.60 -14.59 -2.19
C VAL A 227 -21.48 -15.10 -1.06
N LYS A 228 -21.52 -16.43 -0.86
CA LYS A 228 -22.00 -17.07 0.37
C LYS A 228 -20.87 -17.23 1.38
#